data_AF-A0AAD6GH53-F1
#
_entry.id   AF-A0AAD6GH53-F1
#
_cell.length_a   1.000
_cell.length_b   1.000
_cell.length_c   1.000
_cell.angle_alpha   90.00
_cell.angle_beta   90.00
_cell.angle_gamma   90.00
#
_symmetry.space_group_name_H-M   'P 1'
#
loop_
_entity.id
_entity.type
_entity.pdbx_description
1 polymer ?
#
loop_
_entity_poly.entity_id
_entity_poly.type
_entity_poly.pdbx_seq_one_letter_code
_entity_poly.pdbx_strand_id
1 'polypeptide(L)'
;MTYIGEIIYASSSHDQGLAWTRDAVEIAESTMLSLGSDEKAARAQCAQCLKVGLENWKTMVSALVARAQKEEVDSLAQAKKAWYGGERHAKKKAEISRRWKAEEAILEDRIRNIFPLLVGESELDSLSPNSSLFL
;
A
#
# COMPACT_ATOMS: atom_id res chain seq x y z
N MET A 1 -15.61 3.37 0.87
CA MET A 1 -15.52 1.90 1.10
C MET A 1 -14.05 1.53 1.17
N THR A 2 -13.52 1.31 2.37
CA THR A 2 -12.07 1.18 2.65
C THR A 2 -11.48 -0.22 2.42
N TYR A 3 -12.31 -1.24 2.22
CA TYR A 3 -11.88 -2.65 2.23
C TYR A 3 -12.03 -3.40 0.90
N ILE A 4 -12.46 -2.72 -0.18
CA ILE A 4 -12.69 -3.39 -1.48
C ILE A 4 -11.37 -3.96 -2.03
N GLY A 5 -10.26 -3.21 -1.91
CA GLY A 5 -8.95 -3.65 -2.38
C GLY A 5 -8.48 -4.94 -1.72
N GLU A 6 -8.64 -5.07 -0.41
CA GLU A 6 -8.28 -6.29 0.33
C GLU A 6 -9.14 -7.50 -0.07
N ILE A 7 -10.44 -7.29 -0.24
CA ILE A 7 -11.36 -8.35 -0.66
C ILE A 7 -10.97 -8.86 -2.05
N ILE A 8 -10.66 -7.96 -3.00
CA ILE A 8 -10.22 -8.35 -4.35
C ILE A 8 -8.85 -9.05 -4.28
N TYR A 9 -7.92 -8.52 -3.48
CA TYR A 9 -6.60 -9.09 -3.28
C TYR A 9 -6.65 -10.52 -2.72
N ALA A 10 -7.60 -10.80 -1.83
CA ALA A 10 -7.77 -12.11 -1.21
C ALA A 10 -8.54 -13.11 -2.09
N SER A 11 -9.46 -12.64 -2.95
CA SER A 11 -10.44 -13.51 -3.62
C SER A 11 -10.11 -13.89 -5.07
N SER A 12 -9.53 -12.99 -5.87
CA SER A 12 -9.42 -13.23 -7.33
C SER A 12 -8.03 -12.98 -7.90
N SER A 13 -7.38 -11.87 -7.55
CA SER A 13 -6.08 -11.51 -8.10
C SER A 13 -5.35 -10.52 -7.21
N HIS A 14 -4.16 -10.90 -6.76
CA HIS A 14 -3.29 -10.05 -5.95
C HIS A 14 -2.91 -8.76 -6.69
N ASP A 15 -2.57 -8.85 -7.98
CA ASP A 15 -2.19 -7.70 -8.79
C ASP A 15 -3.38 -6.74 -9.00
N GLN A 16 -4.59 -7.29 -9.16
CA GLN A 16 -5.80 -6.48 -9.35
C GLN A 16 -6.23 -5.79 -8.05
N GLY A 17 -6.17 -6.49 -6.92
CA GLY A 17 -6.46 -5.91 -5.61
C GLY A 17 -5.48 -4.80 -5.25
N LEU A 18 -4.19 -5.01 -5.55
CA LEU A 18 -3.15 -4.02 -5.36
C LEU A 18 -3.36 -2.78 -6.24
N ALA A 19 -3.64 -2.97 -7.53
CA ALA A 19 -3.94 -1.89 -8.45
C ALA A 19 -5.14 -1.07 -7.96
N TRP A 20 -6.18 -1.75 -7.47
CA TRP A 20 -7.34 -1.04 -6.96
C TRP A 20 -7.04 -0.21 -5.71
N THR A 21 -6.24 -0.73 -4.78
CA THR A 21 -5.83 0.05 -3.60
C THR A 21 -4.97 1.26 -3.98
N ARG A 22 -4.08 1.13 -4.97
CA ARG A 22 -3.28 2.26 -5.46
C ARG A 22 -4.17 3.38 -6.01
N ASP A 23 -5.13 3.01 -6.87
CA ASP A 23 -6.03 3.97 -7.49
C ASP A 23 -6.94 4.63 -6.43
N ALA A 24 -7.39 3.86 -5.42
CA ALA A 24 -8.16 4.40 -4.30
C ALA A 24 -7.35 5.42 -3.46
N VAL A 25 -6.06 5.14 -3.20
CA VAL A 25 -5.13 6.05 -2.51
C VAL A 25 -4.93 7.33 -3.31
N GLU A 26 -4.75 7.22 -4.63
CA GLU A 26 -4.58 8.38 -5.52
C GLU A 26 -5.84 9.26 -5.60
N ILE A 27 -7.02 8.65 -5.64
CA ILE A 27 -8.29 9.37 -5.58
C ILE A 27 -8.44 10.09 -4.23
N ALA A 28 -8.12 9.43 -3.13
CA ALA A 28 -8.19 10.04 -1.80
C ALA A 28 -7.22 11.23 -1.67
N GLU A 29 -5.99 11.09 -2.18
CA GLU A 29 -4.97 12.14 -2.17
C GLU A 29 -5.39 13.36 -3.03
N SER A 30 -5.81 13.13 -4.27
CA SER A 30 -6.26 14.20 -5.16
C SER A 30 -7.51 14.91 -4.65
N THR A 31 -8.46 14.16 -4.08
CA THR A 31 -9.65 14.74 -3.44
C THR A 31 -9.24 15.61 -2.26
N MET A 32 -8.35 15.12 -1.39
CA MET A 32 -7.87 15.87 -0.23
C MET A 32 -7.20 17.20 -0.61
N LEU A 33 -6.44 17.23 -1.71
CA LEU A 33 -5.82 18.44 -2.24
C LEU A 33 -6.83 19.42 -2.88
N SER A 34 -7.95 18.89 -3.39
CA SER A 34 -9.01 19.70 -4.01
C SER A 34 -9.97 20.35 -3.01
N LEU A 35 -10.08 19.79 -1.80
CA LEU A 35 -10.97 20.30 -0.76
C LEU A 35 -10.48 21.64 -0.19
N GLY A 36 -11.39 22.60 -0.08
CA GLY A 36 -11.10 23.94 0.47
C GLY A 36 -10.88 23.94 1.99
N SER A 37 -10.43 25.07 2.55
CA SER A 37 -10.23 25.24 4.00
C SER A 37 -11.50 25.08 4.84
N ASP A 38 -12.67 25.23 4.20
CA ASP A 38 -13.97 25.24 4.86
C ASP A 38 -14.56 23.82 4.99
N GLU A 39 -13.94 22.82 4.34
CA GLU A 39 -14.40 21.43 4.29
C GLU A 39 -13.61 20.50 5.22
N LYS A 40 -13.28 20.98 6.43
CA LYS A 40 -12.44 20.26 7.40
C LYS A 40 -12.92 18.83 7.70
N ALA A 41 -14.24 18.64 7.87
CA ALA A 41 -14.82 17.33 8.15
C ALA A 41 -14.65 16.34 6.98
N ALA A 42 -14.82 16.80 5.74
CA ALA A 42 -14.59 15.98 4.55
C ALA A 42 -13.11 15.65 4.39
N ARG A 43 -12.22 16.62 4.68
CA ARG A 43 -10.78 16.43 4.65
C ARG A 43 -10.30 15.41 5.67
N ALA A 44 -10.82 15.45 6.90
CA ALA A 44 -10.52 14.47 7.95
C ALA A 44 -10.96 13.04 7.54
N GLN A 45 -12.12 12.89 6.90
CA GLN A 45 -12.57 11.60 6.37
C GLN A 45 -11.66 11.09 5.24
N CYS A 46 -11.24 11.96 4.32
CA CYS A 46 -10.27 11.64 3.27
C CYS A 46 -8.91 11.22 3.86
N ALA A 47 -8.43 11.93 4.88
CA ALA A 47 -7.19 11.61 5.59
C ALA A 47 -7.25 10.21 6.22
N GLN A 48 -8.38 9.87 6.86
CA GLN A 48 -8.60 8.53 7.42
C GLN A 48 -8.63 7.46 6.32
N CYS A 49 -9.29 7.71 5.20
CA CYS A 49 -9.31 6.80 4.06
C CYS A 49 -7.90 6.61 3.46
N LEU A 50 -7.11 7.69 3.39
CA LEU A 50 -5.75 7.66 2.88
C LEU A 50 -4.82 6.86 3.80
N LYS A 51 -4.93 7.05 5.12
CA LYS A 51 -4.17 6.28 6.11
C LYS A 51 -4.44 4.78 5.99
N VAL A 52 -5.72 4.39 6.01
CA VAL A 52 -6.11 2.98 5.88
C VAL A 52 -5.68 2.41 4.53
N GLY A 53 -5.85 3.18 3.44
CA GLY A 53 -5.42 2.75 2.10
C GLY A 53 -3.90 2.49 2.01
N LEU A 54 -3.08 3.35 2.61
CA LEU A 54 -1.63 3.18 2.66
C LEU A 54 -1.19 1.99 3.52
N GLU A 55 -1.83 1.79 4.67
CA GLU A 55 -1.57 0.62 5.55
C GLU A 55 -1.92 -0.70 4.83
N ASN A 56 -3.05 -0.72 4.12
CA ASN A 56 -3.48 -1.88 3.34
C ASN A 56 -2.52 -2.14 2.17
N TRP A 57 -2.11 -1.08 1.46
CA TRP A 57 -1.12 -1.18 0.40
C TRP A 57 0.19 -1.76 0.92
N LYS A 58 0.70 -1.25 2.04
CA LYS A 58 1.93 -1.76 2.68
C LYS A 58 1.82 -3.23 3.00
N THR A 59 0.72 -3.65 3.61
CA THR A 59 0.49 -5.04 3.99
C THR A 59 0.49 -5.97 2.78
N MET A 60 -0.19 -5.59 1.69
CA MET A 60 -0.21 -6.37 0.45
C MET A 60 1.17 -6.47 -0.21
N VAL A 61 1.90 -5.36 -0.32
CA VAL A 61 3.24 -5.34 -0.94
C VAL A 61 4.23 -6.17 -0.12
N SER A 62 4.27 -6.00 1.20
CA SER A 62 5.18 -6.79 2.05
C SER A 62 4.87 -8.29 1.98
N ALA A 63 3.59 -8.67 1.85
CA ALA A 63 3.21 -10.08 1.62
C ALA A 63 3.71 -10.61 0.26
N LEU A 64 3.64 -9.79 -0.80
CA LEU A 64 4.15 -10.14 -2.13
C LEU A 64 5.67 -10.24 -2.16
N VAL A 65 6.37 -9.32 -1.48
CA VAL A 65 7.83 -9.37 -1.30
C VAL A 65 8.24 -10.66 -0.59
N ALA A 66 7.59 -10.99 0.54
CA ALA A 66 7.88 -12.21 1.29
C ALA A 66 7.66 -13.47 0.44
N ARG A 67 6.56 -13.53 -0.32
CA ARG A 67 6.28 -14.64 -1.24
C ARG A 67 7.35 -14.72 -2.35
N ALA A 68 7.68 -13.61 -2.99
CA ALA A 68 8.64 -13.58 -4.09
C ALA A 68 10.05 -13.97 -3.64
N GLN A 69 10.47 -13.55 -2.44
CA GLN A 69 11.76 -13.96 -1.85
C GLN A 69 11.79 -15.46 -1.56
N LYS A 70 10.71 -16.03 -1.03
CA LYS A 70 10.61 -17.47 -0.79
C LYS A 70 10.69 -18.25 -2.11
N GLU A 71 9.94 -17.82 -3.13
CA GLU A 71 9.97 -18.43 -4.46
C GLU A 71 11.35 -18.29 -5.14
N GLU A 72 12.07 -17.19 -4.93
CA GLU A 72 13.43 -17.00 -5.41
C GLU A 72 14.37 -18.03 -4.79
N VAL A 73 14.38 -18.19 -3.46
CA VAL A 73 15.20 -19.17 -2.75
C VAL A 73 14.87 -20.61 -3.19
N ASP A 74 13.59 -20.94 -3.27
CA ASP A 74 13.12 -22.26 -3.72
C ASP A 74 13.55 -22.53 -5.17
N SER A 75 13.44 -21.52 -6.04
CA SER A 75 13.85 -21.63 -7.45
C SER A 75 15.37 -21.80 -7.60
N LEU A 76 16.18 -21.17 -6.75
CA LEU A 76 17.63 -21.36 -6.73
C LEU A 76 18.00 -22.77 -6.26
N ALA A 77 17.31 -23.29 -5.25
CA ALA A 77 17.51 -24.67 -4.78
C ALA A 77 17.11 -25.70 -5.86
N GLN A 78 16.03 -25.46 -6.61
CA GLN A 78 15.61 -26.30 -7.73
C GLN A 78 16.54 -26.18 -8.94
N ALA A 79 17.05 -24.97 -9.24
CA ALA A 79 17.98 -24.74 -10.34
C ALA A 79 19.28 -25.54 -10.18
N LYS A 80 19.78 -25.69 -8.93
CA LYS A 80 20.93 -26.55 -8.63
C LYS A 80 20.70 -28.04 -8.90
N LYS A 81 19.44 -28.49 -8.90
CA LYS A 81 19.03 -29.88 -9.16
C LYS A 81 18.60 -30.12 -10.61
N ALA A 82 18.42 -29.06 -11.40
CA ALA A 82 17.88 -29.14 -12.75
C ALA A 82 18.99 -29.30 -13.80
N TRP A 83 18.85 -30.31 -14.66
CA TRP A 83 19.80 -30.64 -15.73
C TRP A 83 19.79 -29.64 -16.90
N TYR A 84 18.68 -28.92 -17.13
CA TYR A 84 18.60 -27.91 -18.18
C TYR A 84 17.55 -26.83 -17.86
N GLY A 85 17.86 -25.56 -18.17
CA GLY A 85 16.89 -24.45 -18.09
C GLY A 85 16.58 -23.90 -16.68
N GLY A 86 17.07 -24.51 -15.60
CA GLY A 86 16.81 -24.06 -14.22
C GLY A 86 17.31 -22.64 -13.91
N GLU A 87 18.45 -22.25 -14.47
CA GLU A 87 19.02 -20.91 -14.25
C GLU A 87 18.13 -19.79 -14.83
N ARG A 88 17.52 -20.01 -16.00
CA ARG A 88 16.61 -19.04 -16.63
C ARG A 88 15.35 -18.85 -15.78
N HIS A 89 14.83 -19.93 -15.20
CA HIS A 89 13.67 -19.87 -14.32
C HIS A 89 13.98 -19.12 -13.01
N ALA A 90 15.13 -19.41 -12.39
CA ALA A 90 15.59 -18.72 -11.19
C ALA A 90 15.83 -17.22 -11.44
N LYS A 91 16.43 -16.85 -12.58
CA LYS A 91 16.61 -15.45 -12.99
C LYS A 91 15.28 -14.70 -13.11
N LYS A 92 14.25 -15.32 -13.70
CA LYS A 92 12.91 -14.72 -13.81
C LYS A 92 12.27 -14.49 -12.44
N LYS A 93 12.43 -15.43 -11.51
CA LYS A 93 11.90 -15.29 -10.13
C LYS A 93 12.65 -14.22 -9.34
N ALA A 94 13.97 -14.12 -9.51
CA ALA A 94 14.77 -13.04 -8.93
C ALA A 94 14.37 -11.66 -9.47
N GLU A 95 14.02 -11.54 -10.75
CA GLU A 95 13.52 -10.29 -11.33
C GLU A 95 12.18 -9.86 -10.71
N ILE A 96 11.25 -10.81 -10.51
CA ILE A 96 9.97 -10.56 -9.84
C ILE A 96 10.19 -10.11 -8.39
N SER A 97 11.10 -10.75 -7.65
CA SER A 97 11.49 -10.35 -6.29
C SER A 97 12.03 -8.91 -6.25
N ARG A 98 12.88 -8.53 -7.20
CA ARG A 98 13.39 -7.15 -7.31
C ARG A 98 12.29 -6.15 -7.64
N ARG A 99 11.35 -6.49 -8.53
CA ARG A 99 10.21 -5.63 -8.85
C ARG A 99 9.40 -5.28 -7.60
N TRP A 100 9.03 -6.29 -6.79
CA TRP A 100 8.24 -6.05 -5.58
C TRP A 100 9.00 -5.26 -4.52
N LYS A 101 10.32 -5.47 -4.40
CA LYS A 101 11.16 -4.64 -3.51
C LYS A 101 11.23 -3.18 -3.97
N ALA A 102 11.29 -2.94 -5.28
CA ALA A 102 11.24 -1.58 -5.81
C ALA A 102 9.89 -0.91 -5.52
N GLU A 103 8.78 -1.65 -5.67
CA GLU A 103 7.44 -1.17 -5.31
C GLU A 103 7.34 -0.81 -3.81
N GLU A 104 7.90 -1.65 -2.94
CA GLU A 104 7.95 -1.39 -1.49
C GLU A 104 8.71 -0.09 -1.17
N ALA A 105 9.87 0.12 -1.80
CA ALA A 105 10.65 1.35 -1.62
C ALA A 105 9.89 2.61 -2.09
N ILE A 106 9.22 2.53 -3.25
CA ILE A 106 8.37 3.62 -3.77
C ILE A 106 7.24 3.94 -2.79
N LEU A 107 6.60 2.90 -2.24
CA LEU A 107 5.54 3.05 -1.26
C LEU A 107 6.07 3.72 0.02
N GLU A 108 7.22 3.30 0.52
CA GLU A 108 7.83 3.91 1.71
C GLU A 108 8.19 5.38 1.51
N ASP A 109 8.71 5.75 0.34
CA ASP A 109 8.94 7.15 -0.04
C ASP A 109 7.61 7.93 -0.06
N ARG A 110 6.57 7.36 -0.68
CA ARG A 110 5.25 7.99 -0.76
C ARG A 110 4.62 8.19 0.62
N ILE A 111 4.68 7.18 1.49
CA ILE A 111 4.20 7.29 2.87
C ILE A 111 4.95 8.41 3.60
N ARG A 112 6.28 8.47 3.48
CA ARG A 112 7.10 9.52 4.12
C ARG A 112 6.70 10.93 3.67
N ASN A 113 6.33 11.10 2.41
CA ASN A 113 5.91 12.40 1.86
C ASN A 113 4.47 12.77 2.25
N ILE A 114 3.57 11.79 2.32
CA ILE A 114 2.15 12.01 2.62
C ILE A 114 1.90 12.13 4.13
N PHE A 115 2.69 11.44 4.96
CA PHE A 115 2.49 11.38 6.42
C PHE A 115 2.45 12.76 7.11
N PRO A 116 3.32 13.74 6.77
CA PRO A 116 3.23 15.10 7.32
C PRO A 116 1.90 15.80 7.01
N LEU A 117 1.30 15.55 5.84
CA LEU A 117 0.00 16.11 5.46
C LEU A 117 -1.14 15.52 6.30
N LEU A 118 -1.01 14.26 6.73
CA LEU A 118 -1.96 13.59 7.60
C LEU A 118 -1.85 14.03 9.07
N VAL A 119 -0.61 14.28 9.55
CA VAL A 119 -0.34 14.67 10.95
C VAL A 119 -0.68 16.14 11.21
N GLY A 120 -0.40 17.03 10.26
CA GLY A 120 -0.74 18.47 10.40
C GLY A 120 -2.23 18.73 10.60
N GLU A 121 -3.10 17.83 10.14
CA GLU A 121 -4.55 17.90 10.36
C GLU A 121 -4.96 17.32 11.73
N SER A 122 -4.22 16.33 12.27
CA SER A 122 -4.51 15.74 13.60
C SER A 122 -4.21 16.71 14.75
N GLU A 123 -3.17 17.55 14.63
CA GLU A 123 -2.90 18.62 15.61
C GLU A 123 -3.96 19.73 15.54
N LEU A 124 -4.49 20.05 14.36
CA LEU A 124 -5.58 21.02 14.20
C LEU A 124 -6.92 20.52 14.75
N ASP A 125 -7.18 19.21 14.73
CA ASP A 125 -8.40 18.60 15.28
C ASP A 125 -8.38 18.57 16.83
N SER A 126 -7.18 18.45 17.43
CA SER A 126 -6.98 18.51 18.89
C SER A 126 -7.17 19.91 19.50
N LEU A 127 -7.23 20.95 18.67
CA LEU A 127 -7.51 22.33 19.08
C LEU A 127 -8.98 22.73 18.86
N SER A 128 -9.84 21.81 18.46
CA SER A 128 -11.28 22.08 18.37
C SER A 128 -11.94 22.06 19.77
N PRO A 129 -12.60 23.15 20.23
CA PRO A 129 -13.20 23.21 21.57
C PRO A 129 -14.47 22.37 21.74
N ASN A 130 -14.87 21.59 20.72
CA ASN A 130 -16.19 20.96 20.63
C ASN A 130 -16.16 19.44 20.63
N SER A 131 -15.06 18.82 21.07
CA SER A 131 -15.08 17.40 21.42
C SER A 131 -15.85 17.23 22.73
N SER A 132 -17.19 17.24 22.61
CA SER A 132 -18.11 16.78 23.64
C SER A 132 -17.71 15.37 24.05
N LEU A 133 -17.19 15.27 25.28
CA LEU A 133 -17.17 14.06 26.09
C LEU A 133 -18.58 13.45 26.09
N PHE A 134 -18.80 12.41 25.30
CA PHE A 134 -19.96 11.55 25.49
C PHE A 134 -19.65 10.55 26.60
N LEU A 135 -20.52 10.59 27.62
CA LEU A 135 -20.65 9.70 28.78
C LEU A 135 -20.78 8.22 28.40
#